data_AF-A0A8T0KVY7-F1
#
_entry.id   AF-A0A8T0KVY7-F1
#
_cell.length_a   1.000
_cell.length_b   1.000
_cell.length_c   1.000
_cell.angle_alpha   90.00
_cell.angle_beta   90.00
_cell.angle_gamma   90.00
#
_symmetry.space_group_name_H-M   'P 1'
#
loop_
_entity.id
_entity.type
_entity.pdbx_description
1 polymer ?
#
loop_
_entity_poly.entity_id
_entity_poly.type
_entity_poly.pdbx_seq_one_letter_code
_entity_poly.pdbx_strand_id
1 'polypeptide(L)'
;MLNKNYRSTRCIVEAASCLIQNNSKRSQLKNVLTDNSSGSKKVMKECHNEDAQFAFAVDKILEMPSDHSTDNCYSGNVAILYRRQVSGKAFQMAFRDRKIPFNIHGVAFYRKKGGV
;
A
#
# COMPACT_ATOMS: atom_id res chain seq x y z
N MET A 1 3.35 -26.82 -11.61
CA MET A 1 3.30 -26.06 -10.34
C MET A 1 4.15 -24.79 -10.52
N LEU A 2 3.61 -23.58 -10.28
CA LEU A 2 4.34 -22.31 -10.51
C LEU A 2 4.95 -21.78 -9.20
N ASN A 3 6.27 -21.78 -9.07
CA ASN A 3 6.99 -21.40 -7.84
C ASN A 3 7.79 -20.10 -7.98
N LYS A 4 7.60 -19.35 -9.07
CA LYS A 4 8.38 -18.15 -9.37
C LYS A 4 7.51 -16.89 -9.33
N ASN A 5 7.96 -15.88 -8.59
CA ASN A 5 7.36 -14.55 -8.49
C ASN A 5 8.12 -13.59 -9.40
N TYR A 6 7.41 -12.97 -10.33
CA TYR A 6 7.94 -12.01 -11.29
C TYR A 6 7.60 -10.55 -10.94
N ARG A 7 6.77 -10.32 -9.90
CA ARG A 7 6.24 -9.00 -9.56
C ARG A 7 7.10 -8.25 -8.53
N SER A 8 7.55 -8.96 -7.50
CA SER A 8 8.08 -8.36 -6.28
C SER A 8 9.58 -8.51 -6.19
N THR A 9 10.23 -7.59 -5.47
CA THR A 9 11.66 -7.67 -5.16
C THR A 9 11.93 -8.80 -4.17
N ARG A 10 13.19 -9.26 -4.09
CA ARG A 10 13.55 -10.38 -3.21
C ARG A 10 13.23 -10.08 -1.74
N CYS A 11 13.51 -8.86 -1.25
CA CYS A 11 13.20 -8.49 0.13
C CYS A 11 11.69 -8.55 0.47
N ILE A 12 10.80 -8.33 -0.51
CA ILE A 12 9.34 -8.44 -0.33
C ILE A 12 8.91 -9.92 -0.34
N VAL A 13 9.40 -10.70 -1.31
CA VAL A 13 9.06 -12.14 -1.45
C VAL A 13 9.51 -12.94 -0.23
N GLU A 14 10.70 -12.66 0.29
CA GLU A 14 11.21 -13.28 1.51
C GLU A 14 10.37 -12.90 2.73
N ALA A 15 9.99 -11.62 2.88
CA ALA A 15 9.10 -11.18 3.97
C ALA A 15 7.79 -11.98 3.98
N ALA A 16 7.14 -12.04 2.83
CA ALA A 16 5.87 -12.70 2.66
C ALA A 16 6.00 -14.20 2.93
N SER A 17 7.08 -14.81 2.45
CA SER A 17 7.40 -16.23 2.68
C SER A 17 7.62 -16.54 4.15
N CYS A 18 8.37 -15.73 4.88
CA CYS A 18 8.57 -15.89 6.32
C CYS A 18 7.26 -15.71 7.10
N LEU A 19 6.44 -14.70 6.75
CA LEU A 19 5.16 -14.44 7.43
C LEU A 19 4.22 -15.65 7.30
N ILE A 20 4.05 -16.17 6.08
CA ILE A 20 3.08 -17.24 5.79
C ILE A 20 3.50 -18.61 6.32
N GLN A 21 4.78 -18.82 6.62
CA GLN A 21 5.27 -20.07 7.23
C GLN A 21 4.73 -20.31 8.64
N ASN A 22 4.33 -19.24 9.35
CA ASN A 22 3.76 -19.35 10.70
C ASN A 22 2.33 -19.92 10.73
N ASN A 23 1.66 -20.09 9.59
CA ASN A 23 0.29 -20.58 9.54
C ASN A 23 0.24 -22.11 9.63
N SER A 24 -0.23 -22.65 10.78
CA SER A 24 -0.22 -24.09 11.07
C SER A 24 -1.13 -24.96 10.19
N LYS A 25 -2.19 -24.37 9.60
CA LYS A 25 -3.14 -25.08 8.71
C LYS A 25 -2.82 -24.91 7.23
N ARG A 26 -1.58 -24.57 6.88
CA ARG A 26 -1.18 -24.30 5.50
C ARG A 26 -0.98 -25.61 4.73
N SER A 27 -1.73 -25.78 3.64
CA SER A 27 -1.48 -26.84 2.66
C SER A 27 -0.15 -26.59 1.96
N GLN A 28 0.76 -27.58 2.04
CA GLN A 28 2.06 -27.72 1.38
C GLN A 28 2.98 -26.47 1.32
N LEU A 29 4.23 -26.65 1.73
CA LEU A 29 5.24 -25.60 1.66
C LEU A 29 5.56 -25.27 0.19
N LYS A 30 4.94 -24.21 -0.33
CA LYS A 30 5.27 -23.70 -1.65
C LYS A 30 6.41 -22.70 -1.54
N ASN A 31 7.59 -23.09 -2.01
CA ASN A 31 8.79 -22.25 -2.04
C ASN A 31 8.67 -21.26 -3.20
N VAL A 32 8.19 -20.05 -2.91
CA VAL A 32 8.08 -18.97 -3.90
C VAL A 32 9.40 -18.22 -3.96
N LEU A 33 10.07 -18.27 -5.12
CA LEU A 33 11.37 -17.62 -5.36
C LEU A 33 11.20 -16.49 -6.37
N THR A 34 12.14 -15.54 -6.41
CA THR A 34 12.20 -14.49 -7.42
C THR A 34 13.63 -14.26 -7.89
N ASP A 35 13.78 -13.96 -9.17
CA ASP A 35 15.07 -13.56 -9.78
C ASP A 35 15.24 -12.04 -9.80
N ASN A 36 14.22 -11.30 -9.35
CA ASN A 36 14.29 -9.84 -9.25
C ASN A 36 15.38 -9.42 -8.25
N SER A 37 15.85 -8.18 -8.39
CA SER A 37 16.82 -7.60 -7.47
C SER A 37 16.28 -7.56 -6.03
N SER A 38 17.19 -7.43 -5.06
CA SER A 38 16.81 -7.36 -3.64
C SER A 38 15.85 -6.21 -3.34
N GLY A 39 16.02 -5.09 -4.04
CA GLY A 39 15.24 -3.88 -3.84
C GLY A 39 15.53 -3.23 -2.49
N SER A 40 14.71 -2.23 -2.15
CA SER A 40 14.82 -1.48 -0.91
C SER A 40 14.41 -2.29 0.31
N LYS A 41 15.02 -1.98 1.46
CA LYS A 41 14.61 -2.55 2.76
C LYS A 41 13.20 -2.08 3.13
N LYS A 42 12.43 -2.97 3.75
CA LYS A 42 11.11 -2.64 4.32
C LYS A 42 11.32 -1.69 5.49
N VAL A 43 10.54 -0.61 5.53
CA VAL A 43 10.56 0.36 6.64
C VAL A 43 9.36 0.09 7.53
N MET A 44 9.60 0.04 8.84
CA MET A 44 8.56 -0.02 9.86
C MET A 44 8.68 1.24 10.71
N LYS A 45 7.57 1.97 10.85
CA LYS A 45 7.51 3.20 11.63
C LYS A 45 6.36 3.11 12.61
N GLU A 46 6.69 3.08 13.89
CA GLU A 46 5.72 3.29 14.96
C GLU A 46 5.42 4.79 15.09
N CYS A 47 4.14 5.10 15.22
CA CYS A 47 3.63 6.47 15.36
C CYS A 47 2.83 6.56 16.66
N HIS A 48 2.85 7.74 17.29
CA HIS A 48 2.22 7.94 18.59
C HIS A 48 0.68 7.83 18.55
N ASN A 49 0.06 8.25 17.45
CA ASN A 49 -1.38 8.21 17.23
C ASN A 49 -1.71 8.04 15.73
N GLU A 50 -3.00 7.92 15.42
CA GLU A 50 -3.48 7.75 14.04
C GLU A 50 -3.13 8.97 13.18
N ASP A 51 -3.32 10.20 13.69
CA ASP A 51 -2.99 11.45 12.99
C ASP A 51 -1.53 11.53 12.56
N ALA A 52 -0.60 11.15 13.44
CA ALA A 52 0.82 11.08 13.12
C ALA A 52 1.13 10.01 12.08
N GLN A 53 0.44 8.87 12.11
CA GLN A 53 0.57 7.84 11.09
C GLN A 53 0.10 8.34 9.72
N PHE A 54 -1.02 9.07 9.68
CA PHE A 54 -1.53 9.67 8.44
C PHE A 54 -0.57 10.72 7.89
N ALA A 55 -0.12 11.66 8.73
CA ALA A 55 0.84 12.68 8.32
C ALA A 55 2.12 12.05 7.77
N PHE A 56 2.70 11.09 8.49
CA PHE A 56 3.89 10.38 8.05
C PHE A 56 3.71 9.69 6.69
N ALA A 57 2.58 9.01 6.47
CA ALA A 57 2.31 8.33 5.21
C ALA A 57 2.19 9.33 4.05
N VAL A 58 1.49 10.45 4.24
CA VAL A 58 1.33 11.45 3.17
C VAL A 58 2.64 12.20 2.92
N ASP A 59 3.40 12.53 3.95
CA ASP A 59 4.72 13.16 3.80
C ASP A 59 5.66 12.24 3.01
N LYS A 60 5.64 10.92 3.28
CA LYS A 60 6.42 9.95 2.50
C LYS A 60 6.02 9.83 1.04
N ILE A 61 4.74 10.03 0.72
CA ILE A 61 4.26 10.06 -0.67
C ILE A 61 4.79 11.29 -1.39
N LEU A 62 4.82 12.44 -0.70
CA LEU A 62 5.31 13.70 -1.26
C LEU A 62 6.84 13.74 -1.38
N GLU A 63 7.56 13.03 -0.52
CA GLU A 63 9.03 12.88 -0.60
C GLU A 63 9.49 11.94 -1.73
N MET A 64 8.59 11.10 -2.25
CA MET A 64 8.94 10.16 -3.32
C MET A 64 9.27 10.96 -4.59
N PRO A 65 10.45 10.77 -5.20
CA PRO A 65 10.86 11.55 -6.36
C PRO A 65 9.83 11.35 -7.48
N SER A 66 9.24 12.45 -7.94
CA SER A 66 8.52 12.46 -9.19
C SER A 66 9.54 12.17 -10.29
N ASP A 67 9.44 11.05 -10.99
CA ASP A 67 10.10 10.90 -12.29
C ASP A 67 9.75 12.15 -13.13
N HIS A 68 10.76 12.98 -13.38
CA HIS A 68 10.66 14.37 -13.83
C HIS A 68 10.22 14.51 -15.30
N SER A 69 9.41 13.60 -15.83
CA SER A 69 9.05 13.58 -17.25
C SER A 69 7.59 13.88 -17.56
N THR A 70 6.68 13.84 -16.58
CA THR A 70 5.27 14.14 -16.82
C THR A 70 4.61 14.74 -15.58
N ASP A 71 3.80 15.77 -15.81
CA ASP A 71 3.03 16.60 -14.87
C ASP A 71 2.02 15.83 -13.95
N ASN A 72 2.19 14.52 -13.75
CA ASN A 72 1.17 13.63 -13.14
C ASN A 72 1.76 12.53 -12.24
N CYS A 73 2.91 12.79 -11.63
CA CYS A 73 3.85 11.74 -11.20
C CYS A 73 3.50 10.95 -9.90
N TYR A 74 2.50 11.37 -9.13
CA TYR A 74 2.10 10.67 -7.89
C TYR A 74 0.96 9.66 -8.10
N SER A 75 0.23 9.80 -9.20
CA SER A 75 -1.06 9.11 -9.42
C SER A 75 -0.84 7.74 -10.06
N GLY A 76 -0.75 6.69 -9.24
CA GLY A 76 -0.86 5.30 -9.71
C GLY A 76 0.26 4.35 -9.30
N ASN A 77 1.40 4.88 -8.83
CA ASN A 77 2.52 4.07 -8.35
C ASN A 77 2.43 3.72 -6.85
N VAL A 78 1.56 4.41 -6.11
CA VAL A 78 1.39 4.24 -4.66
C VAL A 78 -0.01 3.71 -4.34
N ALA A 79 -0.07 2.75 -3.42
CA ALA A 79 -1.31 2.27 -2.84
C ALA A 79 -1.19 2.22 -1.31
N ILE A 80 -2.22 2.71 -0.60
CA ILE A 80 -2.34 2.59 0.85
C ILE A 80 -3.34 1.46 1.16
N LEU A 81 -2.91 0.50 1.97
CA LEU A 81 -3.74 -0.61 2.43
C LEU A 81 -4.01 -0.46 3.94
N TYR A 82 -5.28 -0.52 4.33
CA TYR A 82 -5.69 -0.46 5.74
C TYR A 82 -6.72 -1.54 6.05
N ARG A 83 -6.77 -1.98 7.33
CA ARG A 83 -7.64 -3.08 7.76
C ARG A 83 -9.09 -2.65 8.04
N ARG A 84 -9.30 -1.42 8.52
CA ARG A 84 -10.63 -0.90 8.92
C ARG A 84 -11.00 0.33 8.10
N GLN A 85 -12.29 0.47 7.79
CA GLN A 85 -12.81 1.57 6.96
C GLN A 85 -12.69 2.95 7.62
N VAL A 86 -12.72 3.03 8.95
CA VAL A 86 -12.63 4.30 9.72
C VAL A 86 -11.33 5.05 9.39
N SER A 87 -10.20 4.34 9.33
CA SER A 87 -8.89 4.91 8.97
C SER A 87 -8.86 5.46 7.54
N GLY A 88 -9.74 4.97 6.65
CA GLY A 88 -9.84 5.47 5.28
C GLY A 88 -10.40 6.90 5.18
N LYS A 89 -11.24 7.35 6.11
CA LYS A 89 -11.83 8.71 6.07
C LYS A 89 -10.77 9.79 6.32
N ALA A 90 -9.88 9.54 7.29
CA ALA A 90 -8.81 10.47 7.62
C ALA A 90 -7.82 10.63 6.46
N PHE A 91 -7.45 9.53 5.79
CA PHE A 91 -6.66 9.59 4.55
C PHE A 91 -7.34 10.43 3.46
N GLN A 92 -8.64 10.26 3.23
CA GLN A 92 -9.38 11.04 2.23
C GLN A 92 -9.38 12.54 2.53
N MET A 93 -9.58 12.91 3.80
CA MET A 93 -9.54 14.31 4.23
C MET A 93 -8.14 14.90 4.02
N ALA A 94 -7.09 14.21 4.48
CA ALA A 94 -5.71 14.67 4.33
C ALA A 94 -5.29 14.81 2.85
N PHE A 95 -5.66 13.86 1.99
CA PHE A 95 -5.39 13.95 0.57
C PHE A 95 -6.15 15.10 -0.09
N ARG A 96 -7.42 15.32 0.27
CA ARG A 96 -8.22 16.44 -0.25
C ARG A 96 -7.63 17.78 0.16
N ASP A 97 -7.24 17.92 1.42
CA ASP A 97 -6.70 19.17 1.96
C ASP A 97 -5.34 19.52 1.31
N ARG A 98 -4.53 18.49 1.02
CA ARG A 98 -3.24 18.63 0.31
C ARG A 98 -3.35 18.57 -1.22
N LYS A 99 -4.57 18.53 -1.77
CA LYS A 99 -4.85 18.45 -3.22
C LYS A 99 -4.16 17.28 -3.93
N ILE A 100 -3.97 16.16 -3.23
CA ILE A 100 -3.38 14.95 -3.80
C ILE A 100 -4.49 14.15 -4.49
N PRO A 101 -4.37 13.81 -5.78
CA PRO A 101 -5.33 12.96 -6.47
C PRO A 101 -5.29 11.53 -5.89
N PHE A 102 -6.46 10.97 -5.58
CA PHE A 102 -6.57 9.61 -5.05
C PHE A 102 -7.80 8.89 -5.60
N ASN A 103 -7.75 7.55 -5.61
CA ASN A 103 -8.88 6.70 -5.89
C ASN A 103 -9.10 5.71 -4.73
N ILE A 104 -10.35 5.43 -4.39
CA ILE A 104 -10.70 4.51 -3.32
C ILE A 104 -11.19 3.20 -3.95
N HIS A 105 -10.55 2.10 -3.60
CA HIS A 105 -10.97 0.76 -3.98
C HIS A 105 -11.52 0.01 -2.76
N GLY A 106 -12.74 -0.51 -2.87
CA GLY A 106 -13.50 -1.07 -1.75
C GLY A 106 -14.79 -0.29 -1.52
N VAL A 107 -15.81 -0.93 -0.94
CA VAL A 107 -17.18 -0.39 -0.95
C VAL A 107 -17.28 0.89 -0.11
N ALA A 108 -17.42 2.03 -0.78
CA ALA A 108 -18.29 3.11 -0.35
C ALA A 108 -19.14 3.49 -1.56
N PHE A 109 -20.14 2.65 -1.85
CA PHE A 109 -21.21 2.98 -2.78
C PHE A 109 -22.03 4.10 -2.13
N TYR A 110 -21.57 5.35 -2.28
CA TYR A 110 -22.43 6.50 -2.06
C TYR A 110 -23.45 6.51 -3.19
N ARG A 111 -24.52 5.71 -3.04
CA ARG A 111 -25.73 5.99 -3.78
C ARG A 111 -26.21 7.32 -3.25
N LYS A 112 -25.90 8.43 -3.94
CA LYS A 112 -26.77 9.61 -3.87
C LYS A 112 -28.15 9.06 -4.23
N LYS A 113 -29.02 8.87 -3.23
CA LYS A 113 -30.45 9.00 -3.50
C LYS A 113 -30.57 10.46 -3.95
N GLY A 114 -30.65 10.66 -5.26
CA GLY A 114 -31.16 11.91 -5.80
C GLY A 114 -32.46 12.17 -5.05
N GLY A 115 -32.46 13.24 -4.28
CA GLY A 115 -33.70 13.84 -3.83
C GLY A 115 -34.37 14.46 -5.04
N VAL A 116 -35.69 14.31 -5.06
CA VAL A 116 -36.69 14.70 -6.07
C VAL A 116 -36.77 13.75 -7.25
#